data_AF-A0A1Y4SUD9-F1
#
_entry.id   AF-A0A1Y4SUD9-F1
#
_cell.length_a   1.000
_cell.length_b   1.000
_cell.length_c   1.000
_cell.angle_alpha   90.00
_cell.angle_beta   90.00
_cell.angle_gamma   90.00
#
_symmetry.space_group_name_H-M   'P 1'
#
loop_
_entity.id
_entity.type
_entity.pdbx_description
1 polymer ?
#
loop_
_entity_poly.entity_id
_entity_poly.type
_entity_poly.pdbx_seq_one_letter_code
_entity_poly.pdbx_strand_id
1 'polypeptide(L)'
;MQKRGLIMVACVVLLAAIVYIGMHFFPSSPEGYIDIVEVGEIEKYTEKELQDKMLGQYRVNIDEKWGKSNKIESNADTDVYEFDDISYKIILTFDGNGQVIDLERIKKQ
;
A
#
# COMPACT_ATOMS: atom_id res chain seq x y z
N MET A 1 30.39 39.17 4.38
CA MET A 1 30.27 37.71 4.17
C MET A 1 29.29 37.00 5.12
N GLN A 2 28.95 37.56 6.29
CA GLN A 2 28.07 36.89 7.29
C GLN A 2 26.61 36.65 6.87
N LYS A 3 25.98 37.55 6.09
CA LYS A 3 24.56 37.43 5.71
C LYS A 3 24.28 36.24 4.76
N ARG A 4 25.24 35.89 3.90
CA ARG A 4 25.10 34.78 2.93
C ARG A 4 25.20 33.41 3.61
N GLY A 5 26.04 33.28 4.64
CA GLY A 5 26.15 32.05 5.42
C GLY A 5 24.88 31.76 6.23
N LEU A 6 24.26 32.79 6.81
CA LEU A 6 23.04 32.63 7.60
C LEU A 6 21.85 32.16 6.76
N ILE A 7 21.74 32.66 5.51
CA ILE A 7 20.70 32.24 4.56
C ILE A 7 20.91 30.78 4.12
N MET A 8 22.16 30.39 3.82
CA MET A 8 22.46 28.98 3.49
C MET A 8 22.10 28.04 4.63
N VAL A 9 22.45 28.38 5.87
CA VAL A 9 22.13 27.57 7.04
C VAL A 9 20.61 27.45 7.22
N ALA A 10 19.88 28.57 7.09
CA ALA A 10 18.42 28.55 7.19
C ALA A 10 17.77 27.67 6.11
N CYS A 11 18.24 27.72 4.86
CA CYS A 11 17.74 26.87 3.78
C CYS A 11 18.02 25.38 4.04
N VAL A 12 19.20 25.02 4.56
CA VAL A 12 19.54 23.63 4.89
C VAL A 12 18.64 23.11 6.01
N VAL A 13 18.40 23.91 7.05
CA VAL A 13 17.49 23.55 8.15
C VAL A 13 16.05 23.38 7.65
N LEU A 14 15.59 24.26 6.76
CA LEU A 14 14.25 24.17 6.18
C LEU A 14 14.10 22.90 5.33
N LEU A 15 15.09 22.57 4.50
CA LEU A 15 15.10 21.34 3.70
C LEU A 15 15.12 20.09 4.60
N ALA A 16 15.94 20.08 5.65
CA ALA A 16 15.98 18.98 6.60
C ALA A 16 14.62 18.79 7.31
N ALA A 17 13.94 19.88 7.68
CA ALA A 17 12.60 19.83 8.25
C ALA A 17 11.58 19.26 7.25
N ILE A 18 11.63 19.67 5.98
CA ILE A 18 10.74 19.13 4.93
C ILE A 18 10.98 17.63 4.72
N VAL A 19 12.24 17.19 4.67
CA VAL A 19 12.59 15.77 4.55
C VAL A 19 12.11 14.98 5.76
N TYR A 20 12.31 15.48 6.98
CA TYR A 20 11.86 14.84 8.21
C TYR A 20 10.33 14.69 8.26
N ILE A 21 9.61 15.76 7.91
CA ILE A 21 8.14 15.73 7.79
C ILE A 21 7.75 14.73 6.70
N GLY A 22 8.40 14.76 5.52
CA GLY A 22 8.15 13.80 4.44
C GLY A 22 8.30 12.35 4.90
N MET A 23 9.39 12.02 5.60
CA MET A 23 9.65 10.67 6.12
C MET A 23 8.65 10.23 7.21
N HIS A 24 8.13 11.17 8.00
CA HIS A 24 7.18 10.87 9.08
C HIS A 24 5.74 10.75 8.57
N PHE A 25 5.35 11.53 7.55
CA PHE A 25 3.99 11.52 7.00
C PHE A 25 3.83 10.55 5.83
N PHE A 26 4.90 10.27 5.11
CA PHE A 26 4.99 9.18 4.15
C PHE A 26 6.00 8.19 4.71
N PRO A 27 5.61 7.34 5.67
CA PRO A 27 6.46 6.21 6.01
C PRO A 27 6.67 5.44 4.71
N SER A 28 7.88 5.54 4.16
CA SER A 28 8.29 4.70 3.05
C SER A 28 7.94 3.28 3.47
N SER A 29 7.16 2.57 2.64
CA SER A 29 6.88 1.16 2.85
C SER A 29 8.21 0.50 3.25
N PRO A 30 8.28 -0.23 4.38
CA PRO A 30 9.52 -0.79 4.85
C PRO A 30 10.24 -1.45 3.68
N GLU A 31 11.48 -1.01 3.42
CA GLU A 31 12.31 -1.55 2.34
C GLU A 31 12.58 -3.02 2.64
N GLY A 32 11.68 -3.85 2.13
CA GLY A 32 11.66 -5.28 2.26
C GLY A 32 10.66 -5.76 1.24
N TYR A 33 11.08 -6.68 0.38
CA TYR A 33 10.16 -7.42 -0.46
C TYR A 33 9.25 -8.21 0.48
N ILE A 34 8.14 -7.61 0.88
CA ILE A 34 7.11 -8.35 1.57
C ILE A 34 6.52 -9.28 0.52
N ASP A 35 6.48 -10.58 0.84
CA ASP A 35 5.99 -11.64 -0.05
C ASP A 35 4.48 -11.51 -0.21
N ILE A 36 4.06 -10.55 -1.04
CA ILE A 36 2.67 -10.33 -1.41
C ILE A 36 2.27 -11.41 -2.39
N VAL A 37 1.12 -12.01 -2.11
CA VAL A 37 0.53 -13.06 -2.92
C VAL A 37 0.46 -12.62 -4.38
N GLU A 38 1.01 -13.42 -5.29
CA GLU A 38 0.87 -13.16 -6.72
C GLU A 38 -0.55 -13.49 -7.19
N VAL A 39 -1.03 -12.77 -8.22
CA VAL A 39 -2.39 -12.95 -8.76
C VAL A 39 -2.65 -14.43 -9.12
N GLY A 40 -1.68 -15.11 -9.74
CA GLY A 40 -1.79 -16.52 -10.14
C GLY A 40 -1.78 -17.52 -8.96
N GLU A 41 -1.54 -17.08 -7.74
CA GLU A 41 -1.60 -17.91 -6.53
C GLU A 41 -2.85 -17.70 -5.71
N ILE A 42 -3.60 -16.64 -5.96
CA ILE A 42 -4.76 -16.26 -5.15
C ILE A 42 -5.77 -17.42 -5.03
N GLU A 43 -6.07 -18.13 -6.12
CA GLU A 43 -6.99 -19.30 -6.14
C GLU A 43 -6.45 -20.54 -5.44
N LYS A 44 -5.14 -20.62 -5.19
CA LYS A 44 -4.52 -21.74 -4.50
C LYS A 44 -4.72 -21.67 -2.99
N TYR A 45 -4.95 -20.47 -2.46
CA TYR A 45 -5.12 -20.25 -1.02
C TYR A 45 -6.59 -20.32 -0.63
N THR A 46 -6.87 -20.89 0.53
CA THR A 46 -8.15 -20.68 1.23
C THR A 46 -8.31 -19.22 1.64
N GLU A 47 -9.54 -18.81 1.97
CA GLU A 47 -9.81 -17.44 2.43
C GLU A 47 -8.95 -17.05 3.63
N LYS A 48 -8.87 -17.96 4.62
CA LYS A 48 -8.06 -17.77 5.83
C LYS A 48 -6.56 -17.61 5.50
N GLU A 49 -6.01 -18.46 4.64
CA GLU A 49 -4.60 -18.38 4.26
C GLU A 49 -4.28 -17.09 3.50
N LEU A 50 -5.20 -16.63 2.66
CA LEU A 50 -5.02 -15.36 1.96
C LEU A 50 -5.13 -14.18 2.93
N GLN A 51 -6.07 -14.22 3.88
CA GLN A 51 -6.17 -13.21 4.93
C GLN A 51 -4.86 -13.15 5.75
N ASP A 52 -4.36 -14.29 6.22
CA ASP A 52 -3.11 -14.37 6.98
C ASP A 52 -1.90 -13.82 6.21
N LYS A 53 -1.85 -14.00 4.87
CA LYS A 53 -0.78 -13.48 4.00
C LYS A 53 -0.93 -11.99 3.67
N MET A 54 -2.17 -11.51 3.58
CA MET A 54 -2.48 -10.15 3.13
C MET A 54 -2.61 -9.15 4.27
N LEU A 55 -2.87 -9.58 5.51
CA LEU A 55 -2.93 -8.69 6.67
C LEU A 55 -1.60 -7.95 6.88
N GLY A 56 -1.68 -6.66 7.16
CA GLY A 56 -0.53 -5.77 7.35
C GLY A 56 0.16 -5.33 6.04
N GLN A 57 -0.26 -5.86 4.89
CA GLN A 57 0.30 -5.42 3.60
C GLN A 57 -0.12 -4.00 3.27
N TYR A 58 0.79 -3.23 2.67
CA TYR A 58 0.49 -1.87 2.25
C TYR A 58 -0.19 -1.83 0.88
N ARG A 59 -1.20 -0.97 0.77
CA ARG A 59 -1.95 -0.71 -0.46
C ARG A 59 -1.08 -0.45 -1.69
N VAL A 60 0.02 0.29 -1.53
CA VAL A 60 0.95 0.61 -2.62
C VAL A 60 1.64 -0.64 -3.18
N ASN A 61 2.03 -1.58 -2.32
CA ASN A 61 2.71 -2.80 -2.73
C ASN A 61 1.73 -3.78 -3.41
N ILE A 62 0.48 -3.80 -2.92
CA ILE A 62 -0.60 -4.59 -3.54
C ILE A 62 -0.90 -4.03 -4.94
N ASP A 63 -0.99 -2.70 -5.08
CA ASP A 63 -1.19 -2.05 -6.38
C ASP A 63 -0.07 -2.35 -7.38
N GLU A 64 1.18 -2.46 -6.90
CA GLU A 64 2.33 -2.84 -7.73
C GLU A 64 2.23 -4.29 -8.21
N LYS A 65 1.83 -5.21 -7.34
CA LYS A 65 1.77 -6.65 -7.63
C LYS A 65 0.51 -7.09 -8.37
N TRP A 66 -0.64 -6.57 -7.96
CA TRP A 66 -1.94 -6.95 -8.50
C TRP A 66 -2.37 -6.06 -9.66
N GLY A 67 -1.73 -4.90 -9.82
CA GLY A 67 -2.01 -3.96 -10.90
C GLY A 67 -3.23 -3.10 -10.61
N LYS A 68 -3.04 -1.79 -10.62
CA LYS A 68 -4.13 -0.80 -10.45
C LYS A 68 -5.28 -0.95 -11.45
N SER A 69 -5.03 -1.52 -12.63
CA SER A 69 -6.05 -1.78 -13.65
C SER A 69 -7.08 -2.82 -13.24
N ASN A 70 -6.73 -3.72 -12.33
CA ASN A 70 -7.62 -4.78 -11.84
C ASN A 70 -8.49 -4.30 -10.67
N LYS A 71 -8.33 -3.04 -10.26
CA LYS A 71 -9.13 -2.41 -9.21
C LYS A 71 -10.39 -1.84 -9.83
N ILE A 72 -11.54 -2.42 -9.49
CA ILE A 72 -12.84 -1.99 -10.02
C ILE A 72 -13.50 -0.91 -9.16
N GLU A 73 -13.17 -0.88 -7.87
CA GLU A 73 -13.68 0.10 -6.92
C GLU A 73 -12.58 0.43 -5.91
N SER A 74 -12.52 1.71 -5.53
CA SER A 74 -11.47 2.23 -4.67
C SER A 74 -11.98 3.43 -3.88
N ASN A 75 -11.87 3.36 -2.56
CA ASN A 75 -12.18 4.47 -1.67
C ASN A 75 -11.02 4.71 -0.67
N ALA A 76 -11.23 5.52 0.37
CA ALA A 76 -10.18 5.83 1.34
C ALA A 76 -9.69 4.56 2.08
N ASP A 77 -10.62 3.69 2.46
CA ASP A 77 -10.41 2.60 3.41
C ASP A 77 -10.63 1.22 2.79
N THR A 78 -10.99 1.14 1.51
CA THR A 78 -11.37 -0.11 0.84
C THR A 78 -10.95 -0.10 -0.62
N ASP A 79 -10.45 -1.24 -1.10
CA ASP A 79 -10.25 -1.53 -2.51
C ASP A 79 -10.90 -2.85 -2.90
N VAL A 80 -11.50 -2.88 -4.08
CA VAL A 80 -12.09 -4.08 -4.67
C VAL A 80 -11.32 -4.45 -5.92
N TYR A 81 -10.75 -5.65 -5.94
CA TYR A 81 -10.02 -6.21 -7.06
C TYR A 81 -10.83 -7.30 -7.75
N GLU A 82 -10.79 -7.27 -9.07
CA GLU A 82 -11.39 -8.26 -9.94
C GLU A 82 -10.38 -8.67 -11.02
N PHE A 83 -10.13 -9.96 -11.14
CA PHE A 83 -9.18 -10.53 -12.09
C PHE A 83 -9.89 -11.50 -13.02
N ASP A 84 -9.64 -11.44 -14.32
CA ASP A 84 -10.35 -12.27 -15.32
C ASP A 84 -10.22 -13.77 -15.04
N ASP A 85 -9.04 -14.21 -14.59
CA ASP A 85 -8.71 -15.61 -14.35
C ASP A 85 -9.14 -16.12 -12.96
N ILE A 86 -9.80 -15.28 -12.14
CA ILE A 86 -10.19 -15.62 -10.77
C ILE A 86 -11.71 -15.57 -10.63
N SER A 87 -12.27 -16.62 -10.03
CA SER A 87 -13.73 -16.81 -9.89
C SER A 87 -14.41 -15.96 -8.80
N TYR A 88 -13.65 -15.12 -8.10
CA TYR A 88 -14.12 -14.24 -7.03
C TYR A 88 -13.50 -12.85 -7.14
N LYS A 89 -14.17 -11.89 -6.52
CA LYS A 89 -13.69 -10.54 -6.23
C LYS A 89 -13.04 -10.56 -4.85
N ILE A 90 -12.01 -9.74 -4.69
CA ILE A 90 -11.31 -9.58 -3.40
C ILE A 90 -11.56 -8.17 -2.92
N ILE A 91 -12.05 -8.05 -1.69
CA ILE A 91 -12.25 -6.77 -1.02
C ILE A 91 -11.19 -6.67 0.06
N LEU A 92 -10.40 -5.60 0.02
CA LEU A 92 -9.41 -5.29 1.03
C LEU A 92 -9.86 -4.06 1.81
N THR A 93 -9.84 -4.16 3.13
CA THR A 93 -10.08 -3.03 4.05
C THR A 93 -8.75 -2.59 4.63
N PHE A 94 -8.50 -1.28 4.65
CA PHE A 94 -7.26 -0.67 5.10
C PHE A 94 -7.46 0.16 6.37
N ASP A 95 -6.41 0.27 7.18
CA ASP A 95 -6.33 1.26 8.26
C ASP A 95 -5.94 2.65 7.73
N GLY A 96 -5.89 3.63 8.64
CA GLY A 96 -5.47 5.00 8.31
C GLY A 96 -4.00 5.14 7.85
N ASN A 97 -3.21 4.07 7.93
CA ASN A 97 -1.84 4.00 7.42
C ASN A 97 -1.76 3.31 6.05
N GLY A 98 -2.90 2.85 5.50
CA GLY A 98 -2.97 2.14 4.24
C GLY A 98 -2.52 0.66 4.32
N GLN A 99 -2.55 0.07 5.51
CA GLN A 99 -2.28 -1.36 5.73
C GLN A 99 -3.58 -2.17 5.75
N VAL A 100 -3.58 -3.35 5.14
CA VAL A 100 -4.74 -4.25 5.17
C VAL A 100 -5.02 -4.71 6.59
N ILE A 101 -6.25 -4.47 7.06
CA ILE A 101 -6.78 -4.95 8.34
C ILE A 101 -7.85 -6.02 8.17
N ASP A 102 -8.40 -6.16 6.97
CA ASP A 102 -9.37 -7.20 6.65
C ASP A 102 -9.38 -7.55 5.16
N LEU A 103 -9.78 -8.78 4.85
CA LEU A 103 -9.91 -9.29 3.50
C LEU A 103 -11.15 -10.18 3.38
N GLU A 104 -12.00 -9.86 2.40
CA GLU A 104 -13.17 -10.68 2.05
C GLU A 104 -13.08 -11.20 0.61
N ARG A 105 -13.69 -12.37 0.39
CA ARG A 105 -13.84 -12.96 -0.95
C ARG A 105 -15.31 -13.10 -1.32
N ILE A 106 -15.70 -12.53 -2.46
CA ILE A 106 -17.07 -12.63 -2.98
C ILE A 106 -17.06 -13.33 -4.32
N LYS A 107 -17.79 -14.45 -4.44
CA LYS A 107 -17.89 -15.19 -5.71
C LYS A 107 -18.53 -14.31 -6.80
N LYS A 108 -17.95 -14.33 -7.99
CA LYS A 108 -18.55 -13.69 -9.17
C LYS A 108 -19.83 -14.43 -9.56
N GLN A 109 -20.86 -13.66 -9.92
CA GLN A 109 -22.12 -14.21 -10.43
C GLN A 109 -21.99 -14.55 -11.91
#